data_AF-A0A9D5YDT6-F1
#
_entry.id   AF-A0A9D5YDT6-F1
#
_cell.length_a   1.000
_cell.length_b   1.000
_cell.length_c   1.000
_cell.angle_alpha   90.00
_cell.angle_beta   90.00
_cell.angle_gamma   90.00
#
_symmetry.space_group_name_H-M   'P 1'
#
loop_
_entity.id
_entity.type
_entity.pdbx_description
1 polymer ?
#
loop_
_entity_poly.entity_id
_entity_poly.type
_entity_poly.pdbx_seq_one_letter_code
_entity_poly.pdbx_strand_id
1 'polypeptide(L)'
;MNSKNFSEKQQRAIEQMFDMNKRSTSSPMPNPEKPNQPPKPPKTDNSFLGGFSLPFLDNLKKDGDMTLILGILLLLLSEKADKRLLFALIYILL
;
A
#
# COMPACT_ATOMS: atom_id res chain seq x y z
N MET A 1 -7.56 37.49 -18.17
CA MET A 1 -6.30 36.75 -18.44
C MET A 1 -6.52 35.83 -19.64
N ASN A 2 -5.75 35.99 -20.72
CA ASN A 2 -5.92 35.23 -21.96
C ASN A 2 -5.41 33.79 -21.80
N SER A 3 -6.26 32.81 -22.13
CA SER A 3 -5.99 31.36 -22.07
C SER A 3 -4.80 30.89 -22.91
N LYS A 4 -4.47 31.63 -23.97
CA LYS A 4 -3.32 31.34 -24.85
C LYS A 4 -1.97 31.44 -24.12
N ASN A 5 -1.81 32.44 -23.25
CA ASN A 5 -0.55 32.69 -22.53
C ASN A 5 -0.26 31.60 -21.48
N PHE A 6 -1.31 30.97 -20.95
CA PHE A 6 -1.18 29.91 -19.95
C PHE A 6 -0.72 28.59 -20.60
N SER A 7 -1.28 28.25 -21.76
CA SER A 7 -0.89 27.05 -22.51
C SER A 7 0.58 27.11 -22.96
N GLU A 8 1.02 28.27 -23.44
CA GLU A 8 2.41 28.47 -23.86
C GLU A 8 3.40 28.36 -22.69
N LYS A 9 3.00 28.86 -21.51
CA LYS A 9 3.82 28.75 -20.29
C LYS A 9 3.95 27.30 -19.81
N GLN A 10 2.90 26.49 -19.95
CA GLN A 10 2.96 25.06 -19.63
C GLN A 10 3.86 24.29 -20.60
N GLN A 11 3.77 24.57 -21.90
CA GLN A 11 4.58 23.90 -22.92
C GLN A 11 6.08 24.15 -22.69
N ARG A 12 6.48 25.40 -22.39
CA ARG A 12 7.90 25.72 -22.10
C ARG A 12 8.43 25.04 -20.84
N ALA A 13 7.61 24.86 -19.82
CA ALA A 13 8.03 24.19 -18.58
C ALA A 13 8.31 22.70 -18.80
N ILE A 14 7.50 22.03 -19.63
CA ILE A 14 7.67 20.61 -19.95
C ILE A 14 8.95 20.37 -20.77
N GLU A 15 9.23 21.26 -21.72
CA GLU A 15 10.43 21.18 -22.56
C GLU A 15 11.71 21.35 -21.74
N GLN A 16 11.73 22.30 -20.80
CA GLN A 16 12.85 22.50 -19.87
C GLN A 16 13.07 21.30 -18.94
N MET A 17 12.00 20.68 -18.46
CA MET A 17 12.11 19.47 -17.63
C MET A 17 12.75 18.31 -18.39
N PHE A 18 12.40 18.16 -19.68
CA PHE A 18 12.95 17.09 -20.50
C PHE A 18 14.45 17.27 -20.78
N ASP A 19 14.88 18.50 -21.07
CA ASP A 19 16.29 18.83 -21.29
C ASP A 19 17.15 18.70 -20.03
N MET A 20 16.60 19.06 -18.86
CA MET A 20 17.29 18.88 -17.58
C MET A 20 17.51 17.40 -17.27
N ASN A 21 16.51 16.56 -17.51
CA ASN A 21 16.61 15.11 -17.28
C ASN A 21 17.57 14.41 -18.26
N LYS A 22 17.67 14.92 -19.50
CA LYS A 22 18.68 14.42 -20.45
C LYS A 22 20.10 14.79 -20.05
N ARG A 23 20.32 15.97 -19.46
CA ARG A 23 21.65 16.42 -19.01
C ARG A 23 22.14 15.75 -17.72
N SER A 24 21.24 15.28 -16.86
CA SER A 24 21.60 14.61 -15.60
C SER A 24 22.09 13.16 -15.78
N THR A 25 21.86 12.55 -16.94
CA THR A 25 22.26 11.15 -17.22
C THR A 25 23.64 11.01 -17.86
N SER A 26 24.36 12.11 -18.14
CA SER A 26 25.62 12.08 -18.92
C SER A 26 26.89 12.55 -18.20
N SER A 27 26.90 12.63 -16.85
CA SER A 27 28.15 12.91 -16.10
C SER A 27 28.72 11.64 -15.43
N PRO A 28 29.94 11.18 -15.79
CA PRO A 28 30.61 10.07 -15.13
C PRO A 28 31.61 10.60 -14.08
N MET A 29 31.39 10.37 -12.77
CA MET A 29 32.45 10.28 -11.73
C MET A 29 31.91 9.89 -10.31
N PRO A 30 32.76 9.55 -9.31
CA PRO A 30 32.85 8.21 -8.72
C PRO A 30 32.35 8.08 -7.26
N ASN A 31 32.13 6.82 -6.83
CA ASN A 31 31.99 6.30 -5.45
C ASN A 31 30.71 6.70 -4.65
N PRO A 32 30.01 5.76 -3.99
CA PRO A 32 28.64 5.97 -3.50
C PRO A 32 28.62 6.48 -2.06
N GLU A 33 28.76 7.78 -1.87
CA GLU A 33 28.28 8.44 -0.65
C GLU A 33 26.83 8.88 -0.88
N LYS A 34 25.89 8.23 -0.16
CA LYS A 34 24.44 8.51 -0.18
C LYS A 34 24.16 10.02 -0.08
N PRO A 35 23.59 10.66 -1.12
CA PRO A 35 23.09 12.02 -0.99
C PRO A 35 21.75 11.98 -0.24
N ASN A 36 21.62 12.84 0.75
CA ASN A 36 20.40 13.18 1.49
C ASN A 36 19.14 13.06 0.63
N GLN A 37 18.43 11.95 0.79
CA GLN A 37 17.04 11.87 0.38
C GLN A 37 16.25 12.78 1.32
N PRO A 38 15.33 13.64 0.82
CA PRO A 38 14.35 14.25 1.70
C PRO A 38 13.68 13.12 2.50
N PRO A 39 13.45 13.28 3.81
CA PRO A 39 12.86 12.23 4.61
C PRO A 39 11.56 11.82 3.92
N LYS A 40 11.55 10.58 3.41
CA LYS A 40 10.35 9.96 2.86
C LYS A 40 9.26 10.19 3.91
N PRO A 41 8.11 10.80 3.57
CA PRO A 41 7.04 10.92 4.53
C PRO A 41 6.85 9.52 5.11
N PRO A 42 6.82 9.36 6.44
CA PRO A 42 6.50 8.06 7.01
C PRO A 42 5.25 7.62 6.28
N LYS A 43 5.29 6.41 5.72
CA LYS A 43 4.04 5.77 5.32
C LYS A 43 3.25 5.77 6.61
N THR A 44 2.30 6.68 6.72
CA THR A 44 1.23 6.56 7.69
C THR A 44 0.44 5.38 7.16
N ASP A 45 1.00 4.19 7.39
CA ASP A 45 0.20 3.02 7.60
C ASP A 45 -0.80 3.52 8.63
N ASN A 46 -2.06 3.60 8.24
CA ASN A 46 -3.17 3.86 9.15
C ASN A 46 -3.24 2.65 10.10
N SER A 47 -2.22 2.55 10.94
CA SER A 47 -1.90 1.54 11.92
C SER A 47 -2.60 1.91 13.22
N PHE A 48 -3.86 2.32 13.12
CA PHE A 48 -4.75 2.34 14.28
C PHE A 48 -4.97 0.91 14.82
N LEU A 49 -4.56 -0.12 14.06
CA LEU A 49 -4.50 -1.53 14.43
C LEU A 49 -3.09 -2.16 14.25
N GLY A 50 -2.02 -1.36 14.23
CA GLY A 50 -0.65 -1.76 13.83
C GLY A 50 0.11 -2.72 14.77
N GLY A 51 -0.58 -3.45 15.65
CA GLY A 51 0.00 -4.47 16.52
C GLY A 51 -0.63 -5.86 16.37
N PHE A 52 -1.71 -6.00 15.59
CA PHE A 52 -2.35 -7.29 15.31
C PHE A 52 -2.28 -7.59 13.81
N SER A 53 -1.06 -7.64 13.26
CA SER A 53 -0.83 -8.29 11.95
C SER A 53 -0.94 -9.80 12.14
N LEU A 54 -2.18 -10.27 12.26
CA LEU A 54 -2.47 -11.68 12.30
C LEU A 54 -2.39 -12.19 10.85
N PRO A 55 -1.46 -13.10 10.52
CA PRO A 55 -1.27 -13.59 9.15
C PRO A 55 -2.56 -14.19 8.56
N PHE A 56 -3.46 -14.68 9.41
CA PHE A 56 -4.77 -15.16 9.00
C PHE A 56 -5.71 -14.06 8.48
N LEU A 57 -5.59 -12.81 8.94
CA LEU A 57 -6.41 -11.68 8.44
C LEU A 57 -5.94 -11.20 7.07
N ASP A 58 -4.64 -11.29 6.80
CA ASP A 58 -4.09 -11.00 5.48
C ASP A 58 -4.51 -12.08 4.47
N ASN A 59 -4.51 -13.35 4.90
CA ASN A 59 -5.01 -14.48 4.10
C ASN A 59 -6.53 -14.41 3.89
N LEU A 60 -7.29 -13.97 4.89
CA LEU A 60 -8.72 -13.74 4.79
C LEU A 60 -9.09 -12.80 3.64
N LYS A 61 -8.38 -11.68 3.51
CA LYS A 61 -8.66 -10.68 2.46
C LYS A 61 -8.27 -11.17 1.06
N LYS A 62 -7.36 -12.14 0.98
CA LYS A 62 -6.81 -12.67 -0.26
C LYS A 62 -7.55 -13.92 -0.75
N ASP A 63 -8.15 -14.68 0.16
CA ASP A 63 -8.79 -15.97 -0.11
C ASP A 63 -10.30 -15.92 0.21
N GLY A 64 -11.11 -16.17 -0.82
CA GLY A 64 -12.56 -16.17 -0.73
C GLY A 64 -13.10 -17.29 0.16
N ASP A 65 -12.41 -18.43 0.20
CA ASP A 65 -12.82 -19.58 1.03
C ASP A 65 -12.58 -19.27 2.50
N MET A 66 -11.47 -18.58 2.82
CA MET A 66 -11.21 -18.09 4.18
C MET A 66 -12.23 -17.03 4.60
N THR A 67 -12.62 -16.13 3.69
CA THR A 67 -13.69 -15.15 3.94
C THR A 67 -15.01 -15.86 4.25
N LEU A 68 -15.34 -16.92 3.53
CA LEU A 68 -16.53 -17.72 3.76
C LEU A 68 -16.48 -18.43 5.12
N ILE A 69 -15.36 -19.07 5.45
CA ILE A 69 -15.13 -19.74 6.74
C ILE A 69 -15.26 -18.75 7.89
N LEU A 70 -14.71 -17.54 7.77
CA LEU A 70 -14.87 -16.50 8.79
C LEU A 70 -16.32 -16.00 8.88
N GLY A 71 -17.01 -15.86 7.74
CA GLY A 71 -18.43 -15.52 7.71
C GLY A 71 -19.27 -16.54 8.47
N ILE A 72 -19.00 -17.83 8.26
CA ILE A 72 -19.63 -18.93 8.99
C ILE A 72 -19.25 -18.88 10.48
N LEU A 73 -17.98 -18.64 10.81
CA LEU A 73 -17.52 -18.50 12.20
C LEU A 73 -18.23 -17.36 12.94
N LEU A 74 -18.40 -16.21 12.29
CA LEU A 74 -19.09 -15.03 12.84
C LEU A 74 -20.60 -15.27 12.98
N LEU A 75 -21.20 -15.95 12.01
CA LEU A 75 -22.61 -16.38 12.07
C LEU A 75 -22.84 -17.32 13.26
N LEU A 76 -21.99 -18.33 13.41
CA LEU A 76 -22.00 -19.29 14.51
C LEU A 76 -21.76 -18.61 15.87
N LEU A 77 -20.87 -17.62 15.93
CA LEU A 77 -20.65 -16.81 17.14
C LEU A 77 -21.94 -16.07 17.54
N SER A 78 -22.65 -15.52 16.55
CA SER A 78 -23.91 -14.79 16.76
C SER A 78 -25.03 -15.71 17.24
N GLU A 79 -25.03 -16.97 16.78
CA GLU A 79 -26.04 -17.98 17.13
C GLU A 79 -25.70 -18.78 18.42
N LYS A 80 -24.60 -18.45 19.12
CA LYS A 80 -24.08 -19.21 20.27
C LYS A 80 -23.83 -20.69 19.96
N ALA A 81 -23.23 -20.95 18.80
CA ALA A 81 -22.90 -22.30 18.37
C ALA A 81 -21.96 -23.05 19.33
N ASP A 82 -21.90 -24.37 19.15
CA ASP A 82 -21.09 -25.26 19.96
C ASP A 82 -19.61 -24.87 19.98
N LYS A 83 -19.04 -24.82 21.19
CA LYS A 83 -17.62 -24.49 21.40
C LYS A 83 -16.70 -25.42 20.61
N ARG A 84 -17.07 -26.69 20.47
CA ARG A 84 -16.31 -27.70 19.70
C ARG A 84 -16.25 -27.35 18.22
N LEU A 85 -17.36 -26.86 17.67
CA LEU A 85 -17.46 -26.44 16.29
C LEU A 85 -16.65 -25.16 16.03
N LEU A 86 -16.72 -24.19 16.94
CA LEU A 86 -15.90 -22.98 16.87
C LEU A 86 -14.40 -23.32 16.88
N PHE A 87 -13.97 -24.24 17.76
CA PHE A 87 -12.59 -24.69 17.79
C PHE A 87 -12.17 -25.41 16.50
N ALA A 88 -13.03 -26.24 15.91
CA ALA A 88 -12.76 -26.90 14.64
C ALA A 88 -12.60 -25.88 13.49
N LEU A 89 -13.45 -24.85 13.44
CA LEU A 89 -13.33 -23.78 12.45
C LEU A 89 -12.04 -22.95 12.64
N ILE A 90 -11.70 -22.61 13.88
CA ILE A 90 -10.45 -21.91 14.19
C ILE A 90 -9.24 -22.77 13.81
N TYR A 91 -9.32 -24.09 14.02
CA TYR A 91 -8.26 -25.04 13.65
C TYR A 91 -8.05 -25.12 12.12
N ILE A 92 -9.11 -25.00 11.33
CA ILE A 92 -9.00 -24.92 9.86
C ILE A 92 -8.35 -23.60 9.41
N LEU A 93 -8.46 -22.54 10.22
CA LEU A 93 -7.91 -21.20 9.94
C LEU A 93 -6.41 -21.08 10.27
N LEU A 94 -5.86 -22.03 11.03
CA LEU A 94 -4.52 -22.03 11.61
C LEU A 94 -3.55 -22.86 10.77
#